data_AF-A0AA43ELH0-F1
#
_entry.id   AF-A0AA43ELH0-F1
#
_cell.length_a   1.000
_cell.length_b   1.000
_cell.length_c   1.000
_cell.angle_alpha   90.00
_cell.angle_beta   90.00
_cell.angle_gamma   90.00
#
_symmetry.space_group_name_H-M   'P 1'
#
loop_
_entity.id
_entity.type
_entity.pdbx_description
1 polymer ?
#
loop_
_entity_poly.entity_id
_entity_poly.type
_entity_poly.pdbx_seq_one_letter_code
_entity_poly.pdbx_strand_id
1 'polypeptide(L)'
;MNLKVQDQRTEPRVGVRFPAMMTGSVESEGMGTILDLSQNGCRLESPLLMLPGLSLELRIAVPGWEWALMINGADVLWVDENTAGLAFVRIRETERQRLNELVAARLVTAADIGDDAQGELIPFEFQGLEAVLAKDPELAIKKGLAWFAQDQAEFRFRGGSLLGRVFPTCTPEFVAALGELVKTGGDQEADFTLAVLENYLGSISIDNVLKEIVAHFPQDSRKMDEVRTMINSPGARSGEFGLANAWRVKQESLARWLTDERTAVTAFAAQHMAQLDQMIMEERRRIELDRELRERTRHEDESGHDHGYRPKPF
;
A
#
# COMPACT_ATOMS: atom_id res chain seq x y z
N MET A 1 14.96 -22.70 -41.28
CA MET A 1 13.50 -22.61 -41.51
C MET A 1 12.95 -21.62 -40.49
N ASN A 2 12.52 -20.44 -40.93
CA ASN A 2 11.91 -19.42 -40.08
C ASN A 2 10.49 -19.87 -39.72
N LEU A 3 10.30 -20.36 -38.50
CA LEU A 3 8.96 -20.50 -37.92
C LEU A 3 8.50 -19.11 -37.53
N LYS A 4 7.69 -18.49 -38.40
CA LYS A 4 6.84 -17.36 -38.01
C LYS A 4 5.98 -17.83 -36.85
N VAL A 5 6.35 -17.45 -35.62
CA VAL A 5 5.46 -17.54 -34.47
C VAL A 5 4.25 -16.69 -34.82
N GLN A 6 3.10 -17.35 -35.00
CA GLN A 6 1.83 -16.70 -35.27
C GLN A 6 1.52 -15.77 -34.10
N ASP A 7 1.21 -14.53 -34.45
CA ASP A 7 0.81 -13.50 -33.52
C ASP A 7 -0.57 -13.84 -32.94
N GLN A 8 -0.64 -14.55 -31.80
CA GLN A 8 -1.87 -14.89 -31.09
C GLN A 8 -2.46 -13.68 -30.33
N ARG A 9 -2.25 -12.46 -30.81
CA ARG A 9 -2.74 -11.24 -30.17
C ARG A 9 -4.22 -11.06 -30.47
N THR A 10 -5.04 -11.16 -29.42
CA THR A 10 -6.50 -10.98 -29.49
C THR A 10 -6.95 -9.53 -29.31
N GLU A 11 -6.08 -8.63 -28.84
CA GLU A 11 -6.45 -7.25 -28.50
C GLU A 11 -5.56 -6.19 -29.16
N PRO A 12 -6.14 -5.05 -29.59
CA PRO A 12 -5.39 -3.94 -30.13
C PRO A 12 -4.48 -3.34 -29.04
N ARG A 13 -3.22 -3.10 -29.40
CA ARG A 13 -2.22 -2.45 -28.54
C ARG A 13 -1.81 -1.12 -29.12
N VAL A 14 -1.58 -0.15 -28.24
CA VAL A 14 -1.06 1.18 -28.61
C VAL A 14 0.39 1.29 -28.18
N GLY A 15 1.26 1.72 -29.10
CA GLY A 15 2.65 2.01 -28.80
C GLY A 15 2.75 3.24 -27.89
N VAL A 16 3.49 3.11 -26.78
CA VAL A 16 3.68 4.18 -25.80
C VAL A 16 5.11 4.15 -25.26
N ARG A 17 5.56 5.23 -24.63
CA ARG A 17 6.77 5.24 -23.81
C ARG A 17 6.46 5.94 -22.50
N PHE A 18 5.91 5.19 -21.56
CA PHE A 18 5.49 5.74 -20.27
C PHE A 18 6.38 5.21 -19.15
N PRO A 19 6.95 6.09 -18.30
CA PRO A 19 7.64 5.63 -17.11
C PRO A 19 6.70 4.81 -16.22
N ALA A 20 7.22 3.76 -15.61
CA ALA A 20 6.49 2.96 -14.64
C ALA A 20 7.36 2.66 -13.42
N MET A 21 6.73 2.76 -12.25
CA MET A 21 7.27 2.19 -11.01
C MET A 21 6.61 0.83 -10.79
N MET A 22 7.41 -0.15 -10.41
CA MET A 22 7.00 -1.52 -10.14
C MET A 22 7.30 -1.87 -8.69
N THR A 23 6.38 -2.57 -8.04
CA THR A 23 6.58 -3.10 -6.69
C THR A 23 6.23 -4.58 -6.66
N GLY A 24 7.17 -5.41 -6.20
CA GLY A 24 7.01 -6.86 -6.04
C GLY A 24 6.88 -7.30 -4.58
N SER A 25 6.48 -8.55 -4.36
CA SER A 25 6.26 -9.17 -3.04
C SER A 25 7.53 -9.41 -2.21
N VAL A 26 8.72 -9.21 -2.79
CA VAL A 26 10.03 -9.39 -2.12
C VAL A 26 10.90 -8.17 -2.42
N GLU A 27 10.70 -7.07 -1.68
CA GLU A 27 11.56 -5.86 -1.62
C GLU A 27 12.09 -5.31 -2.97
N SER A 28 11.42 -5.64 -4.07
CA SER A 28 11.85 -5.32 -5.43
C SER A 28 11.02 -4.14 -5.88
N GLU A 29 11.44 -2.95 -5.46
CA GLU A 29 11.02 -1.70 -6.09
C GLU A 29 11.95 -1.44 -7.28
N GLY A 30 11.36 -1.23 -8.45
CA GLY A 30 12.10 -1.04 -9.70
C GLY A 30 11.44 -0.01 -10.59
N MET A 31 12.25 0.65 -11.41
CA MET A 31 11.76 1.54 -12.46
C MET A 31 11.80 0.82 -13.81
N GLY A 32 10.90 1.22 -14.69
CA GLY A 32 10.85 0.73 -16.07
C GLY A 32 10.10 1.66 -17.00
N THR A 33 10.02 1.28 -18.27
CA THR A 33 9.29 2.00 -19.32
C THR A 33 8.28 1.07 -19.95
N ILE A 34 7.01 1.47 -19.99
CA ILE A 34 5.96 0.81 -20.75
C ILE A 34 6.12 1.16 -22.23
N LEU A 35 6.31 0.14 -23.06
CA LEU A 35 6.55 0.25 -24.51
C LEU A 35 5.27 0.11 -25.34
N ASP A 36 4.28 -0.61 -24.81
CA ASP A 36 2.93 -0.69 -25.37
C ASP A 36 1.90 -1.01 -24.28
N LEU A 37 0.66 -0.61 -24.54
CA LEU A 37 -0.49 -0.83 -23.66
C LEU A 37 -1.66 -1.46 -24.44
N SER A 38 -2.35 -2.39 -23.80
CA SER A 38 -3.68 -2.88 -24.19
C SER A 38 -4.64 -2.72 -22.99
N GLN A 39 -5.91 -3.05 -23.18
CA GLN A 39 -6.88 -3.05 -22.09
C GLN A 39 -6.55 -4.08 -20.98
N ASN A 40 -5.80 -5.13 -21.32
CA ASN A 40 -5.51 -6.26 -20.42
C ASN A 40 -4.02 -6.54 -20.23
N GLY A 41 -3.12 -5.68 -20.71
CA GLY A 41 -1.70 -5.88 -20.47
C GLY A 41 -0.80 -4.79 -21.03
N CYS A 42 0.49 -4.99 -20.85
CA CYS A 42 1.51 -4.10 -21.38
C CYS A 42 2.80 -4.86 -21.71
N ARG A 43 3.69 -4.18 -22.42
CA ARG A 43 5.10 -4.56 -22.50
C ARG A 43 5.92 -3.56 -21.72
N LEU A 44 6.79 -4.06 -20.86
CA LEU A 44 7.63 -3.30 -19.96
C LEU A 44 9.10 -3.54 -20.30
N GLU A 45 9.90 -2.49 -20.29
CA GLU A 45 11.36 -2.53 -20.30
C GLU A 45 11.88 -2.15 -18.91
N SER A 46 12.68 -2.99 -18.26
CA SER A 46 13.28 -2.73 -16.96
C SER A 46 14.60 -3.50 -16.80
N PRO A 47 15.62 -2.92 -16.15
CA PRO A 47 16.85 -3.65 -15.80
C PRO A 47 16.64 -4.66 -14.66
N LEU A 48 15.45 -4.71 -14.05
CA LEU A 48 15.14 -5.62 -12.96
C LEU A 48 14.94 -7.05 -13.48
N LEU A 49 15.61 -8.02 -12.85
CA LEU A 49 15.46 -9.43 -13.19
C LEU A 49 14.07 -9.93 -12.79
N MET A 50 13.27 -10.30 -13.78
CA MET A 50 11.91 -10.80 -13.60
C MET A 50 11.82 -12.29 -13.92
N LEU A 51 10.89 -12.98 -13.27
CA LEU A 51 10.57 -14.38 -13.54
C LEU A 51 9.12 -14.48 -14.03
N PRO A 52 8.84 -15.29 -15.08
CA PRO A 52 7.47 -15.60 -15.47
C PRO A 52 6.65 -16.15 -14.29
N GLY A 53 5.40 -15.71 -14.17
CA GLY A 53 4.51 -16.03 -13.06
C GLY A 53 4.62 -15.09 -11.85
N LEU A 54 5.60 -14.19 -11.81
CA LEU A 54 5.66 -13.14 -10.79
C LEU A 54 4.53 -12.13 -11.02
N SER A 55 3.84 -11.74 -9.94
CA SER A 55 2.81 -10.70 -9.97
C SER A 55 3.36 -9.39 -9.42
N LEU A 56 3.20 -8.30 -10.18
CA LEU A 56 3.72 -6.98 -9.85
C LEU A 56 2.57 -5.97 -9.69
N GLU A 57 2.75 -5.00 -8.80
CA GLU A 57 1.97 -3.77 -8.84
C GLU A 57 2.67 -2.74 -9.73
N LEU A 58 1.91 -2.05 -10.59
CA LEU A 58 2.44 -1.04 -11.50
C LEU A 58 1.81 0.32 -11.24
N ARG A 59 2.63 1.36 -11.27
CA ARG A 59 2.23 2.77 -11.36
C ARG A 59 2.74 3.34 -12.67
N ILE A 60 1.86 3.53 -13.64
CA ILE A 60 2.23 3.96 -15.01
C ILE A 60 1.97 5.46 -15.14
N ALA A 61 3.01 6.24 -15.38
CA ALA A 61 2.93 7.69 -15.58
C ALA A 61 2.43 8.02 -16.99
N VAL A 62 1.15 8.36 -17.12
CA VAL A 62 0.54 8.73 -18.40
C VAL A 62 0.67 10.24 -18.63
N PRO A 63 1.26 10.71 -19.75
CA PRO A 63 1.39 12.13 -20.06
C PRO A 63 0.04 12.84 -20.12
N GLY A 64 -0.03 14.01 -19.48
CA GLY A 64 -1.26 14.82 -19.40
C GLY A 64 -2.25 14.36 -18.32
N TRP A 65 -1.95 13.28 -17.60
CA TRP A 65 -2.71 12.87 -16.42
C TRP A 65 -2.01 13.37 -15.16
N GLU A 66 -2.76 13.96 -14.24
CA GLU A 66 -2.15 14.43 -12.98
C GLU A 66 -1.83 13.26 -12.01
N TRP A 67 -2.30 12.03 -12.29
CA TRP A 67 -2.01 10.82 -11.50
C TRP A 67 -1.69 9.62 -12.39
N ALA A 68 -0.79 8.77 -11.91
CA ALA A 68 -0.46 7.50 -12.56
C ALA A 68 -1.70 6.60 -12.73
N LEU A 69 -1.66 5.78 -13.78
CA LEU A 69 -2.55 4.65 -13.95
C LEU A 69 -2.08 3.51 -13.04
N MET A 70 -2.98 3.00 -12.20
CA MET A 70 -2.65 2.03 -11.16
C MET A 70 -3.11 0.62 -11.56
N ILE A 71 -2.16 -0.33 -11.55
CA ILE A 71 -2.43 -1.76 -11.76
C ILE A 71 -2.04 -2.51 -10.48
N ASN A 72 -3.01 -3.11 -9.79
CA ASN A 72 -2.82 -3.81 -8.51
C ASN A 72 -2.31 -5.26 -8.64
N GLY A 73 -2.17 -5.74 -9.87
CA GLY A 73 -1.65 -7.06 -10.15
C GLY A 73 -1.46 -7.23 -11.64
N ALA A 74 -0.20 -7.37 -12.04
CA ALA A 74 0.24 -7.62 -13.39
C ALA A 74 1.17 -8.84 -13.39
N ASP A 75 0.69 -9.94 -13.96
CA ASP A 75 1.43 -11.20 -13.99
C ASP A 75 2.40 -11.19 -15.18
N VAL A 76 3.66 -11.50 -14.91
CA VAL A 76 4.71 -11.63 -15.93
C VAL A 76 4.45 -12.90 -16.74
N LEU A 77 4.10 -12.75 -18.02
CA LEU A 77 3.83 -13.87 -18.92
C LEU A 77 5.11 -14.42 -19.56
N TRP A 78 6.01 -13.51 -19.95
CA TRP A 78 7.28 -13.84 -20.58
C TRP A 78 8.31 -12.76 -20.26
N VAL A 79 9.58 -13.14 -20.34
CA VAL A 79 10.74 -12.25 -20.15
C VAL A 79 11.72 -12.51 -21.30
N ASP A 80 12.21 -11.44 -21.91
CA ASP A 80 13.23 -11.45 -22.96
C ASP A 80 14.23 -10.32 -22.69
N GLU A 81 15.44 -10.69 -22.29
CA GLU A 81 16.49 -9.77 -21.79
C GLU A 81 15.97 -8.80 -20.72
N ASN A 82 15.79 -7.53 -21.08
CA ASN A 82 15.30 -6.46 -20.20
C ASN A 82 13.82 -6.13 -20.44
N THR A 83 13.13 -6.93 -21.25
CA THR A 83 11.71 -6.72 -21.56
C THR A 83 10.85 -7.83 -21.02
N ALA A 84 9.64 -7.48 -20.58
CA ALA A 84 8.66 -8.42 -20.08
C ALA A 84 7.27 -8.10 -20.64
N GLY A 85 6.50 -9.13 -20.95
CA GLY A 85 5.08 -9.01 -21.24
C GLY A 85 4.27 -9.26 -19.98
N LEU A 86 3.40 -8.32 -19.62
CA LEU A 86 2.56 -8.43 -18.43
C LEU A 86 1.07 -8.49 -18.79
N ALA A 87 0.33 -9.33 -18.05
CA ALA A 87 -1.12 -9.40 -18.09
C ALA A 87 -1.72 -8.76 -16.85
N PHE A 88 -2.66 -7.84 -17.02
CA PHE A 88 -3.37 -7.19 -15.93
C PHE A 88 -4.41 -8.16 -15.35
N VAL A 89 -4.12 -8.71 -14.18
CA VAL A 89 -5.00 -9.66 -13.48
C VAL A 89 -5.81 -8.99 -12.37
N ARG A 90 -5.34 -7.86 -11.84
CA ARG A 90 -6.07 -7.05 -10.86
C ARG A 90 -5.96 -5.57 -11.18
N ILE A 91 -7.10 -4.96 -11.50
CA ILE A 91 -7.25 -3.52 -11.74
C ILE A 91 -8.60 -3.08 -11.18
N ARG A 92 -8.64 -1.88 -10.58
CA ARG A 92 -9.91 -1.28 -10.13
C ARG A 92 -10.75 -0.83 -11.32
N GLU A 93 -12.06 -0.78 -11.14
CA GLU A 93 -12.97 -0.39 -12.23
C GLU A 93 -12.73 1.03 -12.74
N THR A 94 -12.43 1.97 -11.84
CA THR A 94 -12.07 3.36 -12.18
C THR A 94 -10.81 3.43 -13.04
N GLU A 95 -9.77 2.69 -12.66
CA GLU A 95 -8.52 2.59 -13.43
C GLU A 95 -8.71 1.85 -14.76
N ARG A 96 -9.60 0.85 -14.79
CA ARG A 96 -10.00 0.16 -16.03
C ARG A 96 -10.67 1.12 -17.01
N GLN A 97 -11.56 2.00 -16.53
CA GLN A 97 -12.19 3.02 -17.36
C GLN A 97 -11.15 4.00 -17.92
N ARG A 98 -10.26 4.52 -17.05
CA ARG A 98 -9.15 5.40 -17.46
C ARG A 98 -8.26 4.74 -18.53
N LEU A 99 -7.86 3.49 -18.31
CA LEU A 99 -7.05 2.71 -19.26
C LEU A 99 -7.78 2.54 -20.60
N ASN A 100 -9.08 2.22 -20.58
CA ASN A 100 -9.87 2.06 -21.79
C ASN A 100 -9.97 3.36 -22.59
N GLU A 101 -10.17 4.50 -21.92
CA GLU A 101 -10.18 5.83 -22.55
C GLU A 101 -8.81 6.15 -23.17
N LEU A 102 -7.72 5.87 -22.45
CA LEU A 102 -6.36 6.06 -22.95
C LEU A 102 -6.08 5.24 -24.21
N VAL A 103 -6.39 3.94 -24.17
CA VAL A 103 -6.18 3.03 -25.31
C VAL A 103 -7.04 3.47 -26.48
N ALA A 104 -8.32 3.81 -26.25
CA ALA A 104 -9.22 4.30 -27.30
C ALA A 104 -8.71 5.59 -27.94
N ALA A 105 -8.30 6.59 -27.13
CA ALA A 105 -7.78 7.86 -27.62
C ALA A 105 -6.53 7.66 -28.49
N ARG A 106 -5.61 6.77 -28.09
CA ARG A 106 -4.37 6.50 -28.84
C ARG A 106 -4.60 5.67 -30.11
N LEU A 107 -5.59 4.79 -30.13
CA LEU A 107 -5.99 4.09 -31.35
C LEU A 107 -6.53 5.06 -32.42
N VAL A 108 -7.22 6.12 -32.00
CA VAL A 108 -7.68 7.18 -32.91
C VAL A 108 -6.50 8.00 -33.44
N THR A 109 -5.54 8.39 -32.59
CA THR A 109 -4.36 9.17 -33.02
C THR A 109 -3.38 8.38 -33.91
N ALA A 110 -3.25 7.06 -33.67
CA ALA A 110 -2.37 6.20 -34.48
C ALA A 110 -2.88 5.96 -35.90
N ALA A 111 -4.15 6.27 -36.19
CA ALA A 111 -4.70 6.19 -37.55
C ALA A 111 -4.31 7.38 -38.44
N ASP A 112 -3.84 8.50 -37.86
CA ASP A 112 -3.57 9.77 -38.56
C ASP A 112 -2.08 10.13 -38.69
N ILE A 113 -1.14 9.40 -38.07
CA ILE A 113 0.28 9.74 -38.08
C ILE A 113 1.13 8.53 -38.45
N GLY A 114 1.74 8.57 -39.64
CA GLY A 114 2.80 7.65 -40.05
C GLY A 114 4.09 7.90 -39.26
N ASP A 115 4.54 6.84 -38.58
CA ASP A 115 5.86 6.45 -38.04
C ASP A 115 6.85 7.47 -37.40
N ASP A 116 6.75 8.79 -37.59
CA ASP A 116 7.82 9.72 -37.19
C ASP A 116 7.34 10.85 -36.28
N ALA A 117 6.94 10.52 -35.04
CA ALA A 117 6.78 11.52 -34.00
C ALA A 117 7.39 11.06 -32.68
N GLN A 118 8.72 11.18 -32.59
CA GLN A 118 9.43 11.29 -31.32
C GLN A 118 8.97 12.57 -30.61
N GLY A 119 7.90 12.45 -29.84
CA GLY A 119 7.43 13.50 -28.95
C GLY A 119 8.48 13.77 -27.88
N GLU A 120 8.98 15.00 -27.89
CA GLU A 120 9.94 15.57 -26.94
C GLU A 120 9.50 15.27 -25.50
N LEU A 121 10.37 14.61 -24.74
CA LEU A 121 10.15 14.21 -23.36
C LEU A 121 10.01 15.46 -22.48
N ILE A 122 8.78 15.76 -22.06
CA ILE A 122 8.57 16.67 -20.93
C ILE A 122 9.08 15.95 -19.68
N PRO A 123 10.03 16.51 -18.91
CA PRO A 123 10.49 15.92 -17.66
C PRO A 123 9.30 15.66 -16.71
N PHE A 124 9.16 14.41 -16.27
CA PHE A 124 8.02 13.93 -15.48
C PHE A 124 8.47 13.52 -14.08
N GLU A 125 8.62 14.51 -13.21
CA GLU A 125 8.34 14.39 -11.78
C GLU A 125 7.75 15.73 -11.36
N PHE A 126 6.71 15.75 -10.50
CA PHE A 126 6.40 16.94 -9.71
C PHE A 126 7.50 17.13 -8.64
N GLN A 127 8.78 17.11 -9.04
CA GLN A 127 9.92 17.45 -8.19
C GLN A 127 9.72 18.89 -7.74
N GLY A 128 9.31 19.05 -6.49
CA GLY A 128 9.20 20.36 -5.84
C GLY A 128 7.82 20.71 -5.31
N LEU A 129 6.73 20.01 -5.66
CA LEU A 129 5.44 20.28 -5.00
C LEU A 129 5.52 19.95 -3.51
N GLU A 130 6.21 18.86 -3.15
CA GLU A 130 6.53 18.53 -1.76
C GLU A 130 7.31 19.67 -1.10
N ALA A 131 8.34 20.19 -1.77
CA ALA A 131 9.15 21.30 -1.25
C ALA A 131 8.38 22.62 -1.13
N VAL A 132 7.32 22.84 -1.92
CA VAL A 132 6.45 24.01 -1.83
C VAL A 132 5.44 23.84 -0.71
N LEU A 133 4.75 22.70 -0.64
CA LEU A 133 3.75 22.40 0.39
C LEU A 133 4.38 22.26 1.78
N ALA A 134 5.61 21.75 1.88
CA ALA A 134 6.32 21.60 3.14
C ALA A 134 6.59 22.95 3.84
N LYS A 135 6.57 24.07 3.09
CA LYS A 135 6.75 25.41 3.65
C LYS A 135 5.50 25.93 4.38
N ASP A 136 4.34 25.36 4.10
CA ASP A 136 3.05 25.82 4.63
C ASP A 136 2.13 24.62 4.92
N PRO A 137 2.24 24.04 6.14
CA PRO A 137 1.41 22.91 6.56
C PRO A 137 -0.09 23.20 6.53
N GLU A 138 -0.51 24.43 6.84
CA GLU A 138 -1.92 24.82 6.83
C GLU A 138 -2.47 24.83 5.40
N LEU A 139 -1.72 25.37 4.44
CA LEU A 139 -2.08 25.33 3.03
C LEU A 139 -2.15 23.89 2.52
N ALA A 140 -1.17 23.05 2.90
CA ALA A 140 -1.15 21.64 2.51
C ALA A 140 -2.38 20.89 3.04
N ILE A 141 -2.74 21.10 4.31
CA ILE A 141 -3.96 20.55 4.93
C ILE A 141 -5.21 21.06 4.21
N LYS A 142 -5.31 22.36 3.97
CA LYS A 142 -6.48 22.96 3.29
C LYS A 142 -6.68 22.38 1.89
N LYS A 143 -5.61 22.18 1.13
CA LYS A 143 -5.67 21.54 -0.20
C LYS A 143 -6.00 20.07 -0.09
N GLY A 144 -5.38 19.36 0.85
CA GLY A 144 -5.70 17.98 1.19
C GLY A 144 -7.18 17.77 1.48
N LEU A 145 -7.75 18.59 2.35
CA LEU A 145 -9.14 18.52 2.76
C LEU A 145 -10.08 18.78 1.57
N ALA A 146 -9.74 19.72 0.68
CA ALA A 146 -10.50 19.96 -0.53
C ALA A 146 -10.47 18.76 -1.51
N TRP A 147 -9.35 18.03 -1.58
CA TRP A 147 -9.27 16.79 -2.36
C TRP A 147 -10.03 15.64 -1.72
N PHE A 148 -9.95 15.51 -0.39
CA PHE A 148 -10.71 14.51 0.36
C PHE A 148 -12.22 14.67 0.20
N ALA A 149 -12.70 15.92 0.21
CA ALA A 149 -14.11 16.23 -0.01
C ALA A 149 -14.61 15.81 -1.42
N GLN A 150 -13.72 15.71 -2.41
CA GLN A 150 -14.06 15.29 -3.77
C GLN A 150 -14.13 13.77 -3.90
N ASP A 151 -13.15 13.06 -3.34
CA ASP A 151 -13.07 11.60 -3.39
C ASP A 151 -12.35 11.04 -2.16
N GLN A 152 -13.14 10.62 -1.17
CA GLN A 152 -12.61 10.05 0.07
C GLN A 152 -11.97 8.67 -0.15
N ALA A 153 -12.50 7.87 -1.08
CA ALA A 153 -12.05 6.49 -1.30
C ALA A 153 -10.65 6.43 -1.91
N GLU A 154 -10.35 7.36 -2.81
CA GLU A 154 -9.05 7.46 -3.47
C GLU A 154 -8.06 8.37 -2.73
N PHE A 155 -8.53 9.15 -1.75
CA PHE A 155 -7.68 10.11 -1.03
C PHE A 155 -6.44 9.44 -0.42
N ARG A 156 -6.60 8.29 0.26
CA ARG A 156 -5.46 7.59 0.89
C ARG A 156 -4.35 7.22 -0.10
N PHE A 157 -4.69 6.93 -1.35
CA PHE A 157 -3.72 6.58 -2.40
C PHE A 157 -3.15 7.80 -3.11
N ARG A 158 -3.78 8.97 -2.95
CA ARG A 158 -3.43 10.21 -3.65
C ARG A 158 -3.03 11.29 -2.66
N GLY A 159 -4.00 12.06 -2.16
CA GLY A 159 -3.77 13.20 -1.27
C GLY A 159 -3.09 12.81 0.04
N GLY A 160 -3.49 11.70 0.65
CA GLY A 160 -2.85 11.15 1.85
C GLY A 160 -1.39 10.79 1.59
N SER A 161 -1.12 10.04 0.52
CA SER A 161 0.25 9.67 0.11
C SER A 161 1.13 10.89 -0.21
N LEU A 162 0.58 11.93 -0.86
CA LEU A 162 1.30 13.17 -1.12
C LEU A 162 1.67 13.87 0.20
N LEU A 163 0.72 14.04 1.12
CA LEU A 163 0.99 14.67 2.43
C LEU A 163 1.99 13.84 3.24
N GLY A 164 1.92 12.51 3.17
CA GLY A 164 2.92 11.60 3.73
C GLY A 164 4.33 11.88 3.20
N ARG A 165 4.48 12.14 1.89
CA ARG A 165 5.76 12.50 1.27
C ARG A 165 6.21 13.91 1.57
N VAL A 166 5.28 14.85 1.69
CA VAL A 166 5.56 16.25 2.05
C VAL A 166 6.09 16.34 3.48
N PHE A 167 5.50 15.57 4.40
CA PHE A 167 5.83 15.56 5.83
C PHE A 167 6.22 14.15 6.31
N PRO A 168 7.34 13.56 5.83
CA PRO A 168 7.65 12.14 6.06
C PRO A 168 7.86 11.77 7.54
N THR A 169 8.27 12.73 8.36
CA THR A 169 8.46 12.54 9.81
C THR A 169 7.29 13.04 10.65
N CYS A 170 6.20 13.51 10.01
CA CYS A 170 5.07 14.17 10.66
C CYS A 170 5.55 15.30 11.59
N THR A 171 6.00 16.42 11.01
CA THR A 171 6.65 17.50 11.77
C THR A 171 5.72 18.08 12.85
N PRO A 172 6.26 18.63 13.95
CA PRO A 172 5.44 19.18 15.02
C PRO A 172 4.43 20.24 14.56
N GLU A 173 4.79 21.05 13.56
CA GLU A 173 3.91 22.07 12.97
C GLU A 173 2.73 21.43 12.23
N PHE A 174 2.98 20.36 11.47
CA PHE A 174 1.94 19.62 10.77
C PHE A 174 1.01 18.88 11.74
N VAL A 175 1.57 18.25 12.78
CA VAL A 175 0.82 17.61 13.87
C VAL A 175 -0.06 18.63 14.60
N ALA A 176 0.47 19.81 14.92
CA ALA A 176 -0.29 20.88 15.57
C ALA A 176 -1.45 21.37 14.69
N ALA A 177 -1.21 21.56 13.39
CA ALA A 177 -2.24 22.00 12.46
C ALA A 177 -3.35 20.95 12.25
N LEU A 178 -3.00 19.65 12.18
CA LEU A 178 -3.98 18.56 12.17
C LEU A 178 -4.79 18.49 13.48
N GLY A 179 -4.13 18.67 14.62
CA GLY A 179 -4.79 18.72 15.92
C GLY A 179 -5.79 19.87 16.02
N GLU A 180 -5.43 21.05 15.53
CA GLU A 180 -6.33 22.22 15.50
C GLU A 180 -7.50 22.01 14.53
N LEU A 181 -7.24 21.37 13.39
CA LEU A 181 -8.29 21.00 12.43
C LEU A 181 -9.34 20.08 13.08
N VAL A 182 -8.92 19.07 13.85
CA VAL A 182 -9.83 18.18 14.58
C VAL A 182 -10.59 18.93 15.68
N LYS A 183 -9.94 19.84 16.40
CA LYS A 183 -10.58 20.60 17.49
C LYS A 183 -11.69 21.54 17.01
N THR A 184 -11.49 22.15 15.83
CA THR A 184 -12.37 23.19 15.29
C THR A 184 -13.33 22.67 14.22
N GLY A 185 -12.97 21.56 13.57
CA GLY A 185 -13.75 20.90 12.53
C GLY A 185 -14.81 19.93 13.06
N GLY A 186 -15.45 19.22 12.14
CA GLY A 186 -16.43 18.18 12.43
C GLY A 186 -15.99 16.81 11.91
N ASP A 187 -16.98 16.00 11.55
CA ASP A 187 -16.78 14.62 11.11
C ASP A 187 -15.85 14.50 9.90
N GLN A 188 -16.01 15.38 8.90
CA GLN A 188 -15.21 15.35 7.68
C GLN A 188 -13.74 15.64 7.95
N GLU A 189 -13.46 16.61 8.82
CA GLU A 189 -12.10 16.98 9.22
C GLU A 189 -11.43 15.88 10.03
N ALA A 190 -12.17 15.21 10.92
CA ALA A 190 -11.69 14.05 11.65
C ALA A 190 -11.37 12.88 10.71
N ASP A 191 -12.26 12.59 9.75
CA ASP A 191 -12.08 11.50 8.77
C ASP A 191 -10.91 11.77 7.83
N PHE A 192 -10.79 13.01 7.35
CA PHE A 192 -9.62 13.46 6.61
C PHE A 192 -8.34 13.26 7.42
N THR A 193 -8.36 13.66 8.69
CA THR A 193 -7.20 13.55 9.56
C THR A 193 -6.80 12.09 9.74
N LEU A 194 -7.76 11.20 10.04
CA LEU A 194 -7.52 9.76 10.12
C LEU A 194 -6.90 9.21 8.82
N ALA A 195 -7.44 9.58 7.66
CA ALA A 195 -6.91 9.14 6.36
C ALA A 195 -5.49 9.66 6.08
N VAL A 196 -5.11 10.83 6.60
CA VAL A 196 -3.72 11.32 6.55
C VAL A 196 -2.83 10.52 7.49
N LEU A 197 -3.30 10.27 8.71
CA LEU A 197 -2.54 9.56 9.76
C LEU A 197 -2.21 8.10 9.40
N GLU A 198 -2.95 7.49 8.46
CA GLU A 198 -2.62 6.17 7.88
C GLU A 198 -1.20 6.12 7.27
N ASN A 199 -0.58 7.26 6.95
CA ASN A 199 0.77 7.31 6.39
C ASN A 199 1.87 7.30 7.47
N TYR A 200 1.50 7.32 8.76
CA TYR A 200 2.42 7.45 9.89
C TYR A 200 2.25 6.33 10.93
N LEU A 201 1.78 5.17 10.47
CA LEU A 201 1.48 4.03 11.34
C LEU A 201 2.67 3.68 12.24
N GLY A 202 2.39 3.55 13.52
CA GLY A 202 3.35 3.18 14.53
C GLY A 202 4.31 4.28 15.01
N SER A 203 4.22 5.50 14.47
CA SER A 203 4.90 6.67 15.00
C SER A 203 4.20 7.19 16.27
N ILE A 204 4.98 7.63 17.27
CA ILE A 204 4.44 8.32 18.46
C ILE A 204 4.14 9.80 18.18
N SER A 205 4.59 10.35 17.04
CA SER A 205 4.40 11.76 16.69
C SER A 205 2.92 12.12 16.51
N ILE A 206 2.07 11.13 16.20
CA ILE A 206 0.65 11.32 15.90
C ILE A 206 -0.24 11.16 17.14
N ASP A 207 0.31 10.71 18.28
CA ASP A 207 -0.45 10.41 19.50
C ASP A 207 -1.31 11.57 19.96
N ASN A 208 -0.77 12.80 19.91
CA ASN A 208 -1.52 13.97 20.35
C ASN A 208 -2.76 14.22 19.49
N VAL A 209 -2.67 14.00 18.17
CA VAL A 209 -3.81 14.17 17.25
C VAL A 209 -4.83 13.06 17.47
N LEU A 210 -4.37 11.81 17.65
CA LEU A 210 -5.27 10.69 17.97
C LEU A 210 -6.02 10.94 19.29
N LYS A 211 -5.34 11.49 20.32
CA LYS A 211 -5.99 11.89 21.57
C LYS A 211 -7.03 12.99 21.36
N GLU A 212 -6.78 13.96 20.48
CA GLU A 212 -7.80 14.98 20.13
C GLU A 212 -9.04 14.32 19.50
N ILE A 213 -8.85 13.37 18.57
CA ILE A 213 -9.97 12.64 17.94
C ILE A 213 -10.76 11.87 18.99
N VAL A 214 -10.09 11.14 19.89
CA VAL A 214 -10.73 10.40 20.99
C VAL A 214 -11.50 11.33 21.92
N ALA A 215 -10.95 12.50 22.23
CA ALA A 215 -11.59 13.47 23.11
C ALA A 215 -12.83 14.12 22.47
N HIS A 216 -12.78 14.40 21.16
CA HIS A 216 -13.85 15.11 20.46
C HIS A 216 -14.96 14.15 19.98
N PHE A 217 -14.65 12.89 19.67
CA PHE A 217 -15.59 11.90 19.14
C PHE A 217 -15.67 10.60 19.98
N PRO A 218 -15.82 10.66 21.32
CA PRO A 218 -15.72 9.48 22.18
C PRO A 218 -16.80 8.40 21.95
N GLN A 219 -17.91 8.78 21.32
CA GLN A 219 -19.05 7.88 21.04
C GLN A 219 -19.09 7.37 19.60
N ASP A 220 -18.18 7.82 18.74
CA ASP A 220 -18.11 7.36 17.36
C ASP A 220 -17.28 6.07 17.29
N SER A 221 -17.98 4.93 17.23
CA SER A 221 -17.33 3.62 17.21
C SER A 221 -16.40 3.43 16.01
N ARG A 222 -16.75 3.98 14.83
CA ARG A 222 -15.94 3.82 13.62
C ARG A 222 -14.60 4.54 13.79
N LYS A 223 -14.63 5.79 14.25
CA LYS A 223 -13.39 6.56 14.50
C LYS A 223 -12.56 5.91 15.62
N MET A 224 -13.19 5.40 16.67
CA MET A 224 -12.46 4.68 17.73
C MET A 224 -11.78 3.40 17.20
N ASP A 225 -12.43 2.66 16.30
CA ASP A 225 -11.84 1.46 15.68
C ASP A 225 -10.69 1.79 14.73
N GLU A 226 -10.77 2.90 14.00
CA GLU A 226 -9.66 3.42 13.18
C GLU A 226 -8.46 3.84 14.06
N VAL A 227 -8.70 4.57 15.15
CA VAL A 227 -7.65 4.95 16.11
C VAL A 227 -6.97 3.71 16.70
N ARG A 228 -7.76 2.69 17.12
CA ARG A 228 -7.22 1.41 17.59
C ARG A 228 -6.37 0.73 16.53
N THR A 229 -6.83 0.73 15.27
CA THR A 229 -6.10 0.12 14.15
C THR A 229 -4.74 0.79 13.96
N MET A 230 -4.67 2.12 14.04
CA MET A 230 -3.42 2.86 13.90
C MET A 230 -2.43 2.57 15.04
N ILE A 231 -2.93 2.52 16.28
CA ILE A 231 -2.13 2.19 17.47
C ILE A 231 -1.62 0.74 17.41
N ASN A 232 -2.49 -0.19 16.99
CA ASN A 232 -2.23 -1.62 16.91
C ASN A 232 -1.28 -2.01 15.78
N SER A 233 -1.10 -1.15 14.77
CA SER A 233 -0.28 -1.45 13.60
C SER A 233 1.10 -1.96 14.04
N PRO A 234 1.38 -3.26 13.83
CA PRO A 234 2.58 -3.89 14.37
C PRO A 234 3.78 -3.39 13.57
N GLY A 235 4.80 -2.93 14.29
CA GLY A 235 6.11 -2.69 13.69
C GLY A 235 6.79 -4.01 13.29
N ALA A 236 8.11 -4.01 13.24
CA ALA A 236 8.88 -5.21 12.91
C ALA A 236 8.47 -6.41 13.79
N ARG A 237 7.97 -7.47 13.15
CA ARG A 237 7.64 -8.75 13.80
C ARG A 237 8.87 -9.64 13.73
N SER A 238 9.48 -9.94 14.87
CA SER A 238 10.64 -10.82 14.94
C SER A 238 10.45 -11.92 15.98
N GLY A 239 10.87 -13.13 15.62
CA GLY A 239 10.77 -14.32 16.47
C GLY A 239 9.38 -14.97 16.50
N GLU A 240 9.31 -16.10 17.20
CA GLU A 240 8.13 -16.99 17.27
C GLU A 240 6.88 -16.30 17.86
N PHE A 241 7.06 -15.36 18.79
CA PHE A 241 5.99 -14.54 19.40
C PHE A 241 6.01 -13.08 18.92
N GLY A 242 6.49 -12.83 17.69
CA GLY A 242 6.72 -11.48 17.17
C GLY A 242 5.52 -10.54 17.26
N LEU A 243 4.30 -11.04 17.07
CA LEU A 243 3.07 -10.24 17.14
C LEU A 243 2.69 -9.89 18.59
N ALA A 244 2.69 -10.86 19.50
CA ALA A 244 2.44 -10.64 20.92
C ALA A 244 3.46 -9.68 21.55
N ASN A 245 4.73 -9.77 21.14
CA ASN A 245 5.77 -8.84 21.58
C ASN A 245 5.56 -7.42 21.02
N ALA A 246 5.16 -7.30 19.76
CA ALA A 246 4.82 -6.00 19.16
C ALA A 246 3.66 -5.32 19.91
N TRP A 247 2.61 -6.05 20.25
CA TRP A 247 1.47 -5.53 21.02
C TRP A 247 1.84 -5.13 22.44
N ARG A 248 2.75 -5.85 23.11
CA ARG A 248 3.26 -5.44 24.44
C ARG A 248 3.96 -4.09 24.39
N VAL A 249 4.80 -3.85 23.38
CA VAL A 249 5.47 -2.55 23.19
C VAL A 249 4.44 -1.43 22.97
N LYS A 250 3.36 -1.70 22.24
CA LYS A 250 2.25 -0.75 22.07
C LYS A 250 1.53 -0.46 23.38
N GLN A 251 1.27 -1.47 24.18
CA GLN A 251 0.67 -1.31 25.51
C GLN A 251 1.53 -0.42 26.42
N GLU A 252 2.85 -0.58 26.41
CA GLU A 252 3.79 0.28 27.15
C GLU A 252 3.73 1.74 26.65
N SER A 253 3.55 1.97 25.35
CA SER A 253 3.38 3.32 24.80
C SER A 253 2.06 3.99 25.22
N LEU A 254 0.97 3.21 25.32
CA LEU A 254 -0.34 3.65 25.78
C LEU A 254 -0.38 4.03 27.25
N ALA A 255 0.56 3.55 28.08
CA ALA A 255 0.62 3.91 29.50
C ALA A 255 0.70 5.44 29.71
N ARG A 256 1.32 6.16 28.76
CA ARG A 256 1.40 7.65 28.79
C ARG A 256 0.06 8.35 28.54
N TRP A 257 -0.93 7.64 28.02
CA TRP A 257 -2.26 8.17 27.77
C TRP A 257 -3.15 8.10 29.02
N LEU A 258 -2.82 7.24 29.98
CA LEU A 258 -3.55 7.13 31.25
C LEU A 258 -3.38 8.35 32.15
N THR A 259 -2.36 9.18 31.90
CA THR A 259 -2.11 10.43 32.63
C THR A 259 -2.69 11.65 31.92
N ASP A 260 -3.46 11.48 30.84
CA ASP A 260 -4.11 12.59 30.14
C ASP A 260 -5.22 13.20 31.01
N GLU A 261 -5.41 14.53 30.93
CA GLU A 261 -6.42 15.24 31.73
C GLU A 261 -7.85 14.92 31.27
N ARG A 262 -8.02 14.49 30.01
CA ARG A 262 -9.32 14.22 29.39
C ARG A 262 -9.77 12.80 29.73
N THR A 263 -10.92 12.70 30.39
CA THR A 263 -11.51 11.41 30.83
C THR A 263 -11.83 10.47 29.67
N ALA A 264 -12.20 10.99 28.50
CA ALA A 264 -12.42 10.19 27.30
C ALA A 264 -11.14 9.46 26.83
N VAL A 265 -9.99 10.15 26.88
CA VAL A 265 -8.70 9.61 26.46
C VAL A 265 -8.21 8.55 27.44
N THR A 266 -8.32 8.80 28.74
CA THR A 266 -7.92 7.83 29.76
C THR A 266 -8.82 6.59 29.76
N ALA A 267 -10.13 6.75 29.55
CA ALA A 267 -11.07 5.65 29.40
C ALA A 267 -10.77 4.80 28.15
N PHE A 268 -10.52 5.45 27.00
CA PHE A 268 -10.12 4.77 25.77
C PHE A 268 -8.84 3.96 25.95
N ALA A 269 -7.80 4.58 26.55
CA ALA A 269 -6.53 3.92 26.79
C ALA A 269 -6.67 2.70 27.71
N ALA A 270 -7.40 2.83 28.83
CA ALA A 270 -7.64 1.72 29.74
C ALA A 270 -8.39 0.55 29.07
N GLN A 271 -9.45 0.85 28.30
CA GLN A 271 -10.20 -0.16 27.57
C GLN A 271 -9.33 -0.86 26.51
N HIS A 272 -8.53 -0.08 25.78
CA HIS A 272 -7.70 -0.61 24.70
C HIS A 272 -6.52 -1.44 25.23
N MET A 273 -5.92 -1.06 26.36
CA MET A 273 -4.91 -1.88 27.03
C MET A 273 -5.47 -3.25 27.44
N ALA A 274 -6.70 -3.31 27.99
CA ALA A 274 -7.33 -4.58 28.34
C ALA A 274 -7.63 -5.44 27.10
N GLN A 275 -7.97 -4.81 25.96
CA GLN A 275 -8.15 -5.52 24.69
C GLN A 275 -6.81 -6.09 24.18
N LEU A 276 -5.73 -5.32 24.25
CA LEU A 276 -4.38 -5.77 23.89
C LEU A 276 -3.93 -6.95 24.74
N ASP A 277 -4.22 -6.96 26.04
CA ASP A 277 -3.92 -8.11 26.92
C ASP A 277 -4.62 -9.39 26.43
N GLN A 278 -5.91 -9.30 26.07
CA GLN A 278 -6.65 -10.43 25.50
C GLN A 278 -6.03 -10.91 24.18
N MET A 279 -5.67 -9.98 23.29
CA MET A 279 -5.03 -10.30 22.01
C MET A 279 -3.66 -10.98 22.21
N ILE A 280 -2.85 -10.51 23.17
CA ILE A 280 -1.54 -11.09 23.50
C ILE A 280 -1.69 -12.52 24.04
N MET A 281 -2.65 -12.76 24.93
CA MET A 281 -2.90 -14.11 25.48
C MET A 281 -3.34 -15.07 24.39
N GLU A 282 -4.26 -14.65 23.53
CA GLU A 282 -4.78 -15.50 22.44
C GLU A 282 -3.70 -15.82 21.40
N GLU A 283 -2.85 -14.86 21.05
CA GLU A 283 -1.74 -15.06 20.13
C GLU A 283 -0.73 -16.08 20.68
N ARG A 284 -0.39 -15.98 21.98
CA ARG A 284 0.52 -16.93 22.63
C ARG A 284 -0.05 -18.34 22.63
N ARG A 285 -1.32 -18.49 23.00
CA ARG A 285 -2.05 -19.76 22.98
C ARG A 285 -2.08 -20.37 21.58
N ARG A 286 -2.32 -19.55 20.54
CA ARG A 286 -2.31 -19.99 19.14
C ARG A 286 -0.94 -20.58 18.77
N ILE A 287 0.14 -19.87 19.09
CA ILE A 287 1.52 -20.30 18.78
C ILE A 287 1.87 -21.60 19.52
N GLU A 288 1.49 -21.72 20.79
CA GLU A 288 1.73 -22.94 21.59
C GLU A 288 1.00 -24.16 20.99
N LEU A 289 -0.26 -23.99 20.59
CA LEU A 289 -1.03 -25.05 19.92
C LEU A 289 -0.40 -25.47 18.58
N ASP A 290 0.07 -24.49 17.79
CA ASP A 290 0.74 -24.74 16.51
C ASP A 290 2.07 -25.49 16.70
N ARG A 291 2.77 -25.23 17.80
CA ARG A 291 3.99 -25.98 18.18
C ARG A 291 3.65 -27.42 18.55
N GLU A 292 2.65 -27.64 19.39
CA GLU A 292 2.22 -28.99 19.79
C GLU A 292 1.77 -29.83 18.58
N LEU A 293 1.04 -29.23 17.63
CA LEU A 293 0.63 -29.91 16.40
C LEU A 293 1.86 -30.30 15.56
N ARG A 294 2.82 -29.39 15.38
CA ARG A 294 4.05 -29.66 14.63
C ARG A 294 4.91 -30.74 15.28
N GLU A 295 4.99 -30.77 16.61
CA GLU A 295 5.69 -31.82 17.36
C GLU A 295 5.00 -33.18 17.17
N ARG A 296 3.67 -33.24 17.21
CA ARG A 296 2.90 -34.48 16.96
C ARG A 296 3.09 -35.01 15.54
N THR A 297 2.97 -34.15 14.51
CA THR A 297 3.16 -34.55 13.11
C THR A 297 4.60 -35.04 12.87
N ARG A 298 5.61 -34.38 13.43
CA ARG A 298 7.00 -34.84 13.32
C ARG A 298 7.21 -36.22 13.94
N HIS A 299 6.62 -36.47 15.11
CA HIS A 299 6.71 -37.77 15.77
C HIS A 299 5.97 -38.87 14.99
N GLU A 300 4.85 -38.56 14.34
CA GLU A 300 4.15 -39.48 13.45
C GLU A 300 5.00 -39.86 12.22
N ASP A 301 5.66 -38.88 11.57
CA ASP A 301 6.54 -39.11 10.43
C ASP A 301 7.79 -39.93 10.78
N GLU A 302 8.41 -39.66 11.93
CA GLU A 302 9.59 -40.40 12.42
C GLU A 302 9.24 -41.84 12.84
N SER A 303 8.03 -42.07 13.36
CA SER A 303 7.55 -43.41 13.74
C SER A 303 7.13 -44.27 12.53
N GLY A 304 6.93 -43.67 11.36
CA GLY A 304 6.53 -44.34 10.12
C GLY A 304 7.66 -44.98 9.31
N HIS A 305 8.92 -44.86 9.75
CA HIS A 305 10.12 -45.37 9.05
C HIS A 305 10.76 -46.62 9.70
N ASP A 306 9.97 -47.46 10.37
CA ASP A 306 10.37 -48.83 10.73
C ASP A 306 9.66 -49.88 9.86
N HIS A 307 9.82 -49.78 8.54
CA HIS A 307 9.54 -50.91 7.65
C HIS A 307 10.83 -51.61 7.30
N GLY A 308 11.06 -52.71 8.05
CA GLY A 308 12.24 -53.57 7.99
C GLY A 308 12.79 -53.81 6.59
N TYR A 309 14.07 -53.48 6.45
CA TYR A 309 14.92 -53.96 5.38
C TYR A 309 14.88 -55.50 5.38
N ARG A 310 14.09 -56.08 4.47
CA ARG A 310 14.10 -57.52 4.17
C ARG A 310 14.99 -57.72 2.94
N PRO A 311 16.19 -58.30 3.08
CA PRO A 311 17.03 -58.59 1.92
C PRO A 311 16.34 -59.65 1.04
N LYS A 312 16.24 -59.39 -0.26
CA LYS A 312 15.76 -60.39 -1.22
C LYS A 312 16.90 -61.38 -1.54
N PRO A 313 16.64 -62.69 -1.53
CA PRO A 313 17.62 -63.70 -1.91
C PRO A 313 17.77 -63.74 -3.44
N PHE A 314 19.02 -63.98 -3.87
CA PHE A 314 19.57 -64.31 -5.20
C PHE A 314 18.71 -64.05 -6.44
#